data_AF-A0A919VB97-F1
#
_entry.id   AF-A0A919VB97-F1
#
_cell.length_a   1.000
_cell.length_b   1.000
_cell.length_c   1.000
_cell.angle_alpha   90.00
_cell.angle_beta   90.00
_cell.angle_gamma   90.00
#
_symmetry.space_group_name_H-M   'P 1'
#
loop_
_entity.id
_entity.type
_entity.pdbx_description
1 polymer ?
#
loop_
_entity_poly.entity_id
_entity_poly.type
_entity_poly.pdbx_seq_one_letter_code
_entity_poly.pdbx_strand_id
1 'polypeptide(L)'
;MLRVDPVQTVKPPENTRRATKATAKATATAANWNIKHINAPRVWTELGTRGENIVVADIDAGVKFDHPALAAQYRGKKPDGSVDHNYNWFNAAGDCPSDDPCDGSGDGTHTMGTMVGDDGAGRVVGVAPGAKWIAARACTGEWNCPESAILQSGEWLLAPRDSAYRNPRPDLAPDTVAAGPPFHRLHRLHVPECRPRRPGARTTSPANSCGVRRRS
;
A
#
# COMPACT_ATOMS: atom_id res chain seq x y z
N MET A 1 6.89 22.52 -23.36
CA MET A 1 5.69 21.73 -23.72
C MET A 1 5.96 20.28 -23.36
N LEU A 2 5.44 19.78 -22.23
CA LEU A 2 5.44 18.33 -21.98
C LEU A 2 4.45 17.71 -22.97
N ARG A 3 4.94 16.91 -23.91
CA ARG A 3 4.09 16.02 -24.68
C ARG A 3 3.78 14.84 -23.77
N VAL A 4 2.51 14.73 -23.38
CA VAL A 4 1.99 13.48 -22.83
C VAL A 4 1.72 12.60 -24.04
N ASP A 5 2.55 11.58 -24.22
CA ASP A 5 2.34 10.60 -25.27
C ASP A 5 1.00 9.86 -25.03
N PRO A 6 0.33 9.41 -26.11
CA PRO A 6 -0.95 8.70 -25.99
C PRO A 6 -0.79 7.44 -25.13
N VAL A 7 -1.80 7.19 -24.28
CA VAL A 7 -1.86 5.98 -23.44
C VAL A 7 -1.78 4.75 -24.34
N GLN A 8 -0.69 4.00 -24.21
CA GLN A 8 -0.54 2.72 -24.90
C GLN A 8 -1.16 1.62 -24.05
N THR A 9 -2.22 0.98 -24.58
CA THR A 9 -2.81 -0.21 -23.96
C THR A 9 -1.92 -1.40 -24.27
N VAL A 10 -1.05 -1.78 -23.33
CA VAL A 10 -0.24 -2.98 -23.46
C VAL A 10 -0.97 -4.15 -22.85
N LYS A 11 -1.28 -5.15 -23.69
CA LYS A 11 -1.84 -6.42 -23.24
C LYS A 11 -0.74 -7.14 -22.45
N PRO A 12 -0.94 -7.45 -21.16
CA PRO A 12 -0.04 -8.34 -20.45
C PRO A 12 0.11 -9.64 -21.24
N PRO A 13 1.27 -10.33 -21.17
CA PRO A 13 1.39 -11.64 -21.78
C PRO A 13 0.23 -12.52 -21.31
N GLU A 14 -0.53 -13.08 -22.25
CA GLU A 14 -1.64 -13.95 -21.91
C GLU A 14 -1.12 -15.18 -21.17
N ASN A 15 -1.57 -15.38 -19.94
CA ASN A 15 -1.45 -16.66 -19.26
C ASN A 15 -2.40 -17.66 -19.94
N THR A 16 -2.02 -18.16 -21.12
CA THR A 16 -2.79 -19.16 -21.89
C THR A 16 -2.79 -20.55 -21.27
N ARG A 17 -2.27 -20.70 -20.04
CA ARG A 17 -2.39 -21.95 -19.29
C ARG A 17 -3.67 -21.91 -18.46
N ARG A 18 -4.71 -22.57 -19.00
CA ARG A 18 -5.80 -23.16 -18.20
C ARG A 18 -5.19 -23.71 -16.92
N ALA A 19 -5.71 -23.28 -15.76
CA ALA A 19 -5.20 -23.65 -14.45
C ALA A 19 -5.25 -25.17 -14.23
N THR A 20 -4.22 -25.87 -14.68
CA THR A 20 -3.78 -27.13 -14.09
C THR A 20 -2.79 -26.76 -13.01
N LYS A 21 -2.95 -27.36 -11.83
CA LYS A 21 -2.03 -27.29 -10.69
C LYS A 21 -0.64 -27.74 -11.15
N ALA A 22 0.12 -26.83 -11.72
CA ALA A 22 1.51 -27.02 -12.09
C ALA A 22 2.26 -25.81 -11.53
N THR A 23 3.15 -26.10 -10.58
CA THR A 23 4.17 -25.19 -10.05
C THR A 23 5.13 -24.80 -11.18
N ALA A 24 4.67 -23.98 -12.11
CA ALA A 24 5.51 -23.36 -13.11
C ALA A 24 6.20 -22.17 -12.44
N LYS A 25 7.48 -22.36 -12.09
CA LYS A 25 8.39 -21.26 -11.75
C LYS A 25 8.36 -20.29 -12.92
N ALA A 26 7.72 -19.13 -12.74
CA ALA A 26 7.76 -18.06 -13.73
C ALA A 26 9.23 -17.81 -14.08
N THR A 27 9.58 -17.92 -15.36
CA THR A 27 10.92 -17.61 -15.84
C THR A 27 11.24 -16.16 -15.46
N ALA A 28 12.49 -15.87 -15.04
CA ALA A 28 12.89 -14.52 -14.61
C ALA A 28 12.54 -13.42 -15.64
N THR A 29 12.49 -13.78 -16.93
CA THR A 29 12.06 -12.90 -18.03
C THR A 29 10.58 -12.49 -17.94
N ALA A 30 9.70 -13.39 -17.52
CA ALA A 30 8.30 -13.08 -17.24
C ALA A 30 8.14 -12.40 -15.89
N ALA A 31 8.95 -12.71 -14.88
CA ALA A 31 8.82 -12.12 -13.54
C ALA A 31 9.07 -10.60 -13.49
N ASN A 32 9.82 -10.03 -14.46
CA ASN A 32 10.21 -8.62 -14.46
C ASN A 32 9.68 -7.86 -15.68
N TRP A 33 8.62 -8.37 -16.34
CA TRP A 33 8.08 -7.74 -17.55
C TRP A 33 7.56 -6.32 -17.24
N ASN A 34 6.90 -6.14 -16.09
CA ASN A 34 6.35 -4.88 -15.61
C ASN A 34 7.45 -3.82 -15.46
N ILE A 35 8.57 -4.19 -14.84
CA ILE A 35 9.73 -3.32 -14.61
C ILE A 35 10.36 -2.87 -15.94
N LYS A 36 10.51 -3.79 -16.89
CA LYS A 36 10.99 -3.45 -18.24
C LYS A 36 10.01 -2.55 -18.97
N HIS A 37 8.71 -2.81 -18.83
CA HIS A 37 7.68 -2.07 -19.55
C HIS A 37 7.60 -0.60 -19.12
N ILE A 38 7.78 -0.32 -17.83
CA ILE A 38 7.83 1.06 -17.32
C ILE A 38 9.22 1.72 -17.48
N ASN A 39 10.17 1.06 -18.15
CA ASN A 39 11.54 1.52 -18.34
C ASN A 39 12.31 1.82 -17.03
N ALA A 40 11.97 1.17 -15.91
CA ALA A 40 12.71 1.36 -14.65
C ALA A 40 14.22 1.07 -14.77
N PRO A 41 14.69 0.04 -15.51
CA PRO A 41 16.12 -0.20 -15.70
C PRO A 41 16.88 0.96 -16.36
N ARG A 42 16.17 1.78 -17.16
CA ARG A 42 16.75 2.97 -17.79
C ARG A 42 17.12 4.01 -16.73
N VAL A 43 16.23 4.27 -15.77
CA VAL A 43 16.49 5.16 -14.64
C VAL A 43 17.65 4.63 -13.79
N TRP A 44 17.65 3.33 -13.49
CA TRP A 44 18.71 2.71 -12.70
C TRP A 44 20.09 2.85 -13.35
N THR A 45 20.15 2.73 -14.68
CA THR A 45 21.42 2.78 -15.42
C THR A 45 21.85 4.21 -15.75
N GLU A 46 20.95 5.05 -16.26
CA GLU A 46 21.28 6.40 -16.73
C GLU A 46 21.43 7.41 -15.58
N LEU A 47 20.62 7.26 -14.51
CA LEU A 47 20.66 8.17 -13.35
C LEU A 47 21.39 7.56 -12.14
N GLY A 48 21.74 6.27 -12.19
CA GLY A 48 22.50 5.62 -11.14
C GLY A 48 21.77 5.48 -9.80
N THR A 49 20.44 5.50 -9.81
CA THR A 49 19.62 5.38 -8.59
C THR A 49 18.56 4.29 -8.71
N ARG A 50 18.36 3.55 -7.62
CA ARG A 50 17.31 2.55 -7.45
C ARG A 50 16.42 2.85 -6.24
N GLY A 51 16.43 4.09 -5.74
CA GLY A 51 15.68 4.53 -4.57
C GLY A 51 16.48 4.53 -3.26
N GLU A 52 17.81 4.55 -3.34
CA GLU A 52 18.68 4.60 -2.17
C GLU A 52 18.31 5.78 -1.24
N ASN A 53 18.39 5.55 0.06
CA ASN A 53 18.04 6.51 1.12
C ASN A 53 16.57 6.93 1.18
N ILE A 54 15.70 6.36 0.35
CA ILE A 54 14.26 6.56 0.43
C ILE A 54 13.64 5.48 1.30
N VAL A 55 12.70 5.88 2.15
CA VAL A 55 11.81 4.99 2.90
C VAL A 55 10.40 5.08 2.34
N VAL A 56 9.88 3.95 1.88
CA VAL A 56 8.49 3.79 1.44
C VAL A 56 7.68 3.16 2.57
N ALA A 57 6.53 3.72 2.87
CA ALA A 57 5.56 3.14 3.77
C ALA A 57 4.37 2.54 3.03
N ASP A 58 3.75 1.56 3.66
CA ASP A 58 2.52 0.94 3.19
C ASP A 58 1.46 0.89 4.29
N ILE A 59 0.24 1.30 3.96
CA ILE A 59 -0.98 1.10 4.78
C ILE A 59 -1.86 0.07 4.07
N ASP A 60 -1.85 -1.17 4.54
CA ASP A 60 -2.49 -2.30 3.85
C ASP A 60 -2.87 -3.39 4.89
N ALA A 61 -3.05 -4.64 4.46
CA ALA A 61 -3.11 -5.84 5.28
C ALA A 61 -1.75 -6.21 5.89
N GLY A 62 -0.75 -5.34 5.86
CA GLY A 62 0.57 -5.62 6.43
C GLY A 62 1.50 -6.34 5.47
N VAL A 63 2.72 -6.65 5.92
CA VAL A 63 3.80 -7.13 5.06
C VAL A 63 4.55 -8.26 5.75
N LYS A 64 4.80 -9.34 5.02
CA LYS A 64 5.66 -10.43 5.47
C LYS A 64 7.14 -9.99 5.43
N PHE A 65 7.67 -9.55 6.58
CA PHE A 65 9.02 -8.94 6.63
C PHE A 65 10.17 -9.88 6.28
N ASP A 66 10.01 -11.18 6.50
CA ASP A 66 11.00 -12.21 6.21
C ASP A 66 10.88 -12.77 4.78
N HIS A 67 9.99 -12.20 3.96
CA HIS A 67 9.85 -12.61 2.57
C HIS A 67 11.18 -12.40 1.81
N PRO A 68 11.71 -13.39 1.06
CA PRO A 68 13.04 -13.30 0.46
C PRO A 68 13.28 -12.08 -0.44
N ALA A 69 12.23 -11.57 -1.08
CA ALA A 69 12.30 -10.38 -1.93
C ALA A 69 12.18 -9.04 -1.17
N LEU A 70 11.87 -9.05 0.13
CA LEU A 70 11.60 -7.83 0.91
C LEU A 70 12.49 -7.70 2.16
N ALA A 71 13.00 -8.82 2.67
CA ALA A 71 13.72 -8.84 3.94
C ALA A 71 14.96 -7.93 3.93
N ALA A 72 15.68 -7.84 2.82
CA ALA A 72 16.87 -6.99 2.72
C ALA A 72 16.52 -5.48 2.74
N GLN A 73 15.32 -5.13 2.30
CA GLN A 73 14.81 -3.77 2.19
C GLN A 73 14.06 -3.34 3.45
N TYR A 74 13.70 -4.26 4.36
CA TYR A 74 13.03 -3.88 5.60
C TYR A 74 13.92 -2.96 6.44
N ARG A 75 13.44 -1.76 6.77
CA ARG A 75 14.23 -0.76 7.50
C ARG A 75 14.65 -1.25 8.89
N GLY A 76 13.82 -2.09 9.51
CA GLY A 76 14.09 -2.69 10.81
C GLY A 76 15.13 -3.82 10.79
N LYS A 77 15.57 -4.30 9.61
CA LYS A 77 16.61 -5.32 9.52
C LYS A 77 18.00 -4.69 9.64
N LYS A 78 18.76 -5.11 10.65
CA LYS A 78 20.12 -4.63 10.92
C LYS A 78 21.17 -5.43 10.14
N PRO A 79 22.39 -4.88 9.93
CA PRO A 79 23.46 -5.57 9.18
C PRO A 79 23.90 -6.90 9.80
N ASP A 80 23.75 -7.07 11.11
CA ASP A 80 24.04 -8.31 11.83
C ASP A 80 22.95 -9.39 11.68
N GLY A 81 21.87 -9.08 10.95
CA GLY A 81 20.75 -9.97 10.73
C GLY A 81 19.66 -9.91 11.81
N SER A 82 19.89 -9.17 12.90
CA SER A 82 18.84 -8.91 13.89
C SER A 82 17.75 -8.00 13.31
N VAL A 83 16.55 -8.09 13.89
CA VAL A 83 15.39 -7.35 13.42
C VAL A 83 14.80 -6.54 14.56
N ASP A 84 14.50 -5.27 14.28
CA ASP A 84 13.95 -4.31 15.21
C ASP A 84 12.69 -3.67 14.64
N HIS A 85 11.54 -4.06 15.18
CA HIS A 85 10.24 -3.60 14.73
C HIS A 85 9.86 -2.21 15.26
N ASN A 86 10.59 -1.71 16.27
CA ASN A 86 10.34 -0.36 16.79
C ASN A 86 10.49 0.67 15.66
N TYR A 87 9.52 1.58 15.56
CA TYR A 87 9.49 2.62 14.53
C TYR A 87 9.38 2.11 13.07
N ASN A 88 9.30 0.80 12.85
CA ASN A 88 9.32 0.19 11.50
C ASN A 88 8.06 -0.61 11.18
N TRP A 89 7.25 -0.90 12.19
CA TRP A 89 6.02 -1.66 12.07
C TRP A 89 4.97 -1.15 13.03
N PHE A 90 3.72 -1.10 12.57
CA PHE A 90 2.58 -0.79 13.40
C PHE A 90 1.38 -1.67 13.02
N ASN A 91 0.81 -2.36 13.99
CA ASN A 91 -0.38 -3.17 13.78
C ASN A 91 -1.62 -2.46 14.33
N ALA A 92 -2.19 -1.55 13.54
CA ALA A 92 -3.42 -0.84 13.91
C ALA A 92 -4.65 -1.77 13.93
N ALA A 93 -4.63 -2.83 13.12
CA ALA A 93 -5.69 -3.83 13.07
C ALA A 93 -5.71 -4.74 14.30
N GLY A 94 -4.57 -4.93 14.98
CA GLY A 94 -4.48 -5.62 16.26
C GLY A 94 -4.64 -7.14 16.21
N ASP A 95 -4.50 -7.76 15.03
CA ASP A 95 -4.81 -9.18 14.81
C ASP A 95 -3.63 -10.05 14.34
N CYS A 96 -2.39 -9.54 14.41
CA CYS A 96 -1.21 -10.35 14.17
C CYS A 96 -0.97 -11.34 15.31
N PRO A 97 -0.45 -12.55 15.02
CA PRO A 97 -0.21 -13.58 16.02
C PRO A 97 0.98 -13.30 16.95
N SER A 98 1.86 -12.38 16.56
CA SER A 98 2.98 -11.86 17.35
C SER A 98 3.13 -10.35 17.12
N ASP A 99 4.10 -9.73 17.79
CA ASP A 99 4.47 -8.32 17.59
C ASP A 99 5.22 -8.09 16.25
N ASP A 100 5.53 -9.16 15.51
CA ASP A 100 6.25 -9.08 14.24
C ASP A 100 5.32 -8.66 13.10
N PRO A 101 5.86 -8.07 12.02
CA PRO A 101 5.12 -7.80 10.80
C PRO A 101 4.48 -9.05 10.24
N CYS A 102 3.16 -9.00 10.12
CA CYS A 102 2.37 -10.08 9.56
C CYS A 102 1.57 -9.60 8.36
N ASP A 103 1.29 -10.52 7.45
CA ASP A 103 0.37 -10.32 6.35
C ASP A 103 -0.51 -11.58 6.21
N GLY A 104 -1.80 -11.41 6.51
CA GLY A 104 -2.78 -12.49 6.51
C GLY A 104 -3.43 -12.75 5.14
N SER A 105 -3.39 -11.81 4.19
CA SER A 105 -3.98 -11.97 2.86
C SER A 105 -2.95 -12.05 1.74
N GLY A 106 -1.77 -11.47 1.93
CA GLY A 106 -0.72 -11.36 0.92
C GLY A 106 -0.76 -10.05 0.12
N ASP A 107 -1.79 -9.22 0.33
CA ASP A 107 -1.99 -7.99 -0.45
C ASP A 107 -0.87 -6.98 -0.21
N GLY A 108 -0.60 -6.64 1.05
CA GLY A 108 0.46 -5.69 1.38
C GLY A 108 1.85 -6.23 1.05
N THR A 109 2.11 -7.52 1.21
CA THR A 109 3.36 -8.15 0.73
C THR A 109 3.51 -8.01 -0.79
N HIS A 110 2.41 -8.16 -1.54
CA HIS A 110 2.42 -7.98 -3.00
C HIS A 110 2.60 -6.51 -3.41
N THR A 111 1.88 -5.59 -2.75
CA THR A 111 2.01 -4.14 -2.95
C THR A 111 3.44 -3.68 -2.66
N MET A 112 3.99 -4.06 -1.50
CA MET A 112 5.36 -3.75 -1.13
C MET A 112 6.37 -4.38 -2.09
N GLY A 113 6.14 -5.61 -2.53
CA GLY A 113 6.95 -6.27 -3.56
C GLY A 113 7.02 -5.50 -4.86
N THR A 114 5.91 -4.90 -5.29
CA THR A 114 5.84 -4.04 -6.49
C THR A 114 6.66 -2.76 -6.31
N MET A 115 6.74 -2.23 -5.09
CA MET A 115 7.50 -1.01 -4.80
C MET A 115 9.00 -1.28 -4.67
N VAL A 116 9.41 -2.25 -3.84
CA VAL A 116 10.82 -2.39 -3.42
C VAL A 116 11.41 -3.80 -3.58
N GLY A 117 10.67 -4.75 -4.17
CA GLY A 117 11.06 -6.15 -4.21
C GLY A 117 12.36 -6.45 -4.97
N ASP A 118 13.34 -7.04 -4.30
CA ASP A 118 14.58 -7.58 -4.87
C ASP A 118 15.11 -8.72 -3.98
N ASP A 119 15.31 -9.90 -4.56
CA ASP A 119 15.79 -11.09 -3.83
C ASP A 119 17.31 -11.15 -3.68
N GLY A 120 18.06 -10.20 -4.23
CA GLY A 120 19.52 -10.18 -4.22
C GLY A 120 20.18 -11.31 -5.03
N ALA A 121 19.38 -12.16 -5.67
CA ALA A 121 19.80 -13.31 -6.48
C ALA A 121 19.48 -13.10 -7.97
N GLY A 122 19.32 -11.83 -8.38
CA GLY A 122 19.06 -11.42 -9.75
C GLY A 122 17.58 -11.30 -10.13
N ARG A 123 16.64 -11.46 -9.18
CA ARG A 123 15.22 -11.20 -9.42
C ARG A 123 14.79 -9.90 -8.74
N VAL A 124 14.74 -8.84 -9.56
CA VAL A 124 14.25 -7.51 -9.18
C VAL A 124 12.84 -7.33 -9.71
N VAL A 125 11.86 -7.28 -8.81
CA VAL A 125 10.42 -7.15 -9.15
C VAL A 125 9.85 -5.78 -8.77
N GLY A 126 10.55 -5.03 -7.90
CA GLY A 126 10.20 -3.70 -7.45
C GLY A 126 10.74 -2.60 -8.34
N VAL A 127 10.04 -1.46 -8.35
CA VAL A 127 10.44 -0.26 -9.09
C VAL A 127 11.64 0.44 -8.45
N ALA A 128 11.67 0.50 -7.11
CA ALA A 128 12.71 1.13 -6.30
C ALA A 128 13.36 0.12 -5.33
N PRO A 129 14.10 -0.87 -5.85
CA PRO A 129 14.65 -1.97 -5.04
C PRO A 129 15.78 -1.57 -4.08
N GLY A 130 16.34 -0.36 -4.23
CA GLY A 130 17.31 0.23 -3.29
C GLY A 130 16.67 0.98 -2.12
N ALA A 131 15.35 1.21 -2.17
CA ALA A 131 14.62 1.84 -1.08
C ALA A 131 14.47 0.90 0.12
N LYS A 132 14.27 1.50 1.29
CA LYS A 132 13.86 0.80 2.51
C LYS A 132 12.37 0.89 2.68
N TRP A 133 11.80 0.00 3.49
CA TRP A 133 10.37 0.05 3.79
C TRP A 133 10.02 -0.10 5.26
N ILE A 134 8.87 0.48 5.60
CA ILE A 134 8.11 0.30 6.84
C ILE A 134 6.65 0.03 6.50
N ALA A 135 5.87 -0.49 7.45
CA ALA A 135 4.47 -0.78 7.18
C ALA A 135 3.58 -0.55 8.40
N ALA A 136 2.34 -0.16 8.12
CA ALA A 136 1.27 -0.12 9.09
C ALA A 136 0.12 -1.00 8.60
N ARG A 137 -0.23 -2.04 9.35
CA ARG A 137 -1.39 -2.88 9.04
C ARG A 137 -2.65 -2.20 9.53
N ALA A 138 -3.53 -1.85 8.60
CA ALA A 138 -4.84 -1.26 8.88
C ALA A 138 -6.00 -2.20 8.51
N CYS A 139 -5.74 -3.24 7.71
CA CYS A 139 -6.79 -4.13 7.19
C CYS A 139 -6.71 -5.54 7.78
N THR A 140 -7.87 -6.12 8.11
CA THR A 140 -8.02 -7.54 8.43
C THR A 140 -8.58 -8.30 7.24
N GLY A 141 -7.72 -9.05 6.55
CA GLY A 141 -8.04 -9.65 5.26
C GLY A 141 -8.19 -8.62 4.12
N GLU A 142 -8.72 -9.05 2.98
CA GLU A 142 -8.70 -8.26 1.73
C GLU A 142 -9.63 -7.02 1.72
N TRP A 143 -10.69 -6.99 2.54
CA TRP A 143 -11.79 -6.02 2.37
C TRP A 143 -12.20 -5.26 3.62
N ASN A 144 -11.60 -5.56 4.77
CA ASN A 144 -11.98 -4.93 6.04
C ASN A 144 -10.87 -4.03 6.56
N CYS A 145 -10.95 -2.75 6.23
CA CYS A 145 -10.02 -1.73 6.71
C CYS A 145 -10.81 -0.68 7.50
N PRO A 146 -10.90 -0.80 8.83
CA PRO A 146 -11.58 0.20 9.65
C PRO A 146 -10.97 1.59 9.45
N GLU A 147 -11.81 2.61 9.26
CA GLU A 147 -11.34 4.00 9.10
C GLU A 147 -10.46 4.45 10.27
N SER A 148 -10.79 4.02 11.49
CA SER A 148 -9.99 4.27 12.69
C SER A 148 -8.59 3.65 12.60
N ALA A 149 -8.43 2.47 12.00
CA ALA A 149 -7.13 1.82 11.83
C ALA A 149 -6.31 2.53 10.75
N ILE A 150 -6.94 2.98 9.67
CA ILE A 150 -6.30 3.78 8.62
C ILE A 150 -5.80 5.12 9.19
N LEU A 151 -6.64 5.83 9.96
CA LEU A 151 -6.26 7.11 10.56
C LEU A 151 -5.14 6.95 11.60
N GLN A 152 -5.19 5.91 12.44
CA GLN A 152 -4.11 5.61 13.38
C GLN A 152 -2.80 5.25 12.65
N SER A 153 -2.89 4.54 11.53
CA SER A 153 -1.74 4.22 10.70
C SER A 153 -1.13 5.49 10.08
N GLY A 154 -1.97 6.37 9.54
CA GLY A 154 -1.54 7.67 9.01
C GLY A 154 -0.88 8.53 10.09
N GLU A 155 -1.46 8.61 11.29
CA GLU A 155 -0.86 9.31 12.42
C GLU A 155 0.50 8.72 12.80
N TRP A 156 0.60 7.39 12.89
CA TRP A 156 1.85 6.72 13.21
C TRP A 156 2.92 6.98 12.14
N LEU A 157 2.57 7.05 10.86
CA LEU A 157 3.54 7.35 9.80
C LEU A 157 4.07 8.79 9.85
N LEU A 158 3.31 9.76 10.39
CA LEU A 158 3.82 11.11 10.61
C LEU A 158 4.91 11.17 11.67
N ALA A 159 4.84 10.28 12.67
CA ALA A 159 5.83 10.19 13.73
C ALA A 159 5.87 8.77 14.31
N PRO A 160 6.63 7.85 13.68
CA PRO A 160 6.69 6.46 14.12
C PRO A 160 7.04 6.34 15.60
N ARG A 161 6.40 5.38 16.26
CA ARG A 161 6.53 5.10 17.69
C ARG A 161 7.18 3.73 17.92
N ASP A 162 7.69 3.51 19.12
CA ASP A 162 8.15 2.18 19.53
C ASP A 162 6.97 1.19 19.65
N SER A 163 7.26 -0.11 19.83
CA SER A 163 6.24 -1.16 19.91
C SER A 163 5.25 -0.98 21.07
N ALA A 164 5.63 -0.20 22.08
CA ALA A 164 4.76 0.14 23.20
C ALA A 164 3.97 1.43 22.96
N TYR A 165 3.96 1.93 21.71
CA TYR A 165 3.28 3.13 21.25
C TYR A 165 3.72 4.40 22.00
N ARG A 166 5.00 4.46 22.39
CA ARG A 166 5.64 5.62 23.02
C ARG A 166 6.69 6.22 22.09
N ASN A 167 7.29 7.34 22.54
CA ASN A 167 8.47 7.95 21.91
C ASN A 167 8.26 8.27 20.42
N PRO A 168 7.34 9.18 20.04
CA PRO A 168 7.15 9.54 18.64
C PRO A 168 8.41 10.13 18.01
N ARG A 169 8.78 9.68 16.81
CA ARG A 169 9.99 10.06 16.07
C ARG A 169 9.65 10.54 14.66
N PRO A 170 9.30 11.82 14.47
CA PRO A 170 9.04 12.40 13.14
C PRO A 170 10.24 12.29 12.18
N ASP A 171 11.46 12.23 12.71
CA ASP A 171 12.69 12.03 11.93
C ASP A 171 12.81 10.62 11.31
N LEU A 172 11.98 9.67 11.77
CA LEU A 172 11.87 8.33 11.20
C LEU A 172 10.62 8.17 10.31
N ALA A 173 9.91 9.24 9.99
CA ALA A 173 8.80 9.21 9.03
C ALA A 173 9.27 8.70 7.65
N PRO A 174 8.39 8.07 6.86
CA PRO A 174 8.72 7.68 5.50
C PRO A 174 8.73 8.89 4.56
N ASP A 175 9.40 8.76 3.43
CA ASP A 175 9.39 9.78 2.37
C ASP A 175 8.13 9.70 1.53
N THR A 176 7.58 8.49 1.35
CA THR A 176 6.36 8.27 0.58
C THR A 176 5.48 7.24 1.26
N VAL A 177 4.16 7.39 1.12
CA VAL A 177 3.16 6.48 1.65
C VAL A 177 2.34 5.94 0.48
N ALA A 178 2.34 4.63 0.31
CA ALA A 178 1.39 3.91 -0.49
C ALA A 178 0.36 3.25 0.42
N ALA A 179 -0.77 2.87 -0.17
CA ALA A 179 -1.80 2.17 0.56
C ALA A 179 -2.61 1.29 -0.41
N GLY A 180 -2.84 0.04 -0.04
CA GLY A 180 -3.55 -0.94 -0.88
C GLY A 180 -5.07 -0.83 -0.83
N PRO A 181 -5.79 -1.48 -1.78
CA PRO A 181 -7.25 -1.41 -1.84
C PRO A 181 -7.94 -1.89 -0.54
N PRO A 182 -9.14 -1.35 -0.20
CA PRO A 182 -10.08 -0.71 -1.12
C PRO A 182 -10.22 0.80 -0.90
N PHE A 183 -9.27 1.61 -1.37
CA PHE A 183 -9.48 3.07 -1.50
C PHE A 183 -10.62 3.46 -2.48
N HIS A 184 -11.32 2.47 -3.06
CA HIS A 184 -12.55 2.67 -3.83
C HIS A 184 -13.79 3.04 -2.98
N ARG A 185 -13.70 3.09 -1.65
CA ARG A 185 -14.75 3.64 -0.77
C ARG A 185 -14.19 4.43 0.41
N LEU A 186 -13.49 5.53 0.12
CA LEU A 186 -13.76 6.71 0.95
C LEU A 186 -15.26 7.00 0.75
N HIS A 187 -16.06 6.72 1.77
CA HIS A 187 -17.41 7.27 1.80
C HIS A 187 -17.24 8.76 1.52
N ARG A 188 -17.71 9.19 0.34
CA ARG A 188 -17.97 10.59 0.04
C ARG A 188 -18.61 11.12 1.30
N LEU A 189 -17.87 11.95 2.06
CA LEU A 189 -18.39 12.68 3.21
C LEU A 189 -19.71 13.24 2.69
N HIS A 190 -20.81 12.63 3.13
CA HIS A 190 -22.11 13.00 2.62
C HIS A 190 -22.41 14.28 3.35
N VAL A 191 -21.83 15.38 2.87
CA VAL A 191 -22.31 16.72 3.15
C VAL A 191 -23.74 16.67 2.65
N PRO A 192 -24.74 16.69 3.55
CA PRO A 192 -26.12 16.65 3.10
C PRO A 192 -26.34 17.90 2.25
N GLU A 193 -26.47 17.72 0.94
CA GLU A 193 -26.87 18.80 0.05
C GLU A 193 -28.32 19.15 0.38
N CYS A 194 -28.49 20.17 1.24
CA CYS A 194 -29.75 20.87 1.38
C CYS A 194 -30.05 21.58 0.05
N ARG A 195 -30.81 20.92 -0.82
CA ARG A 195 -31.36 21.61 -2.01
C ARG A 195 -32.30 22.73 -1.54
N PRO A 196 -32.07 23.99 -1.94
CA PRO A 196 -33.05 25.04 -1.67
C PRO A 196 -34.36 24.73 -2.40
N ARG A 197 -35.49 24.98 -1.73
CA ARG A 197 -36.83 24.87 -2.35
C ARG A 197 -36.88 25.75 -3.60
N ARG A 198 -37.38 25.20 -4.71
CA ARG A 198 -37.74 26.01 -5.88
C ARG A 198 -38.81 27.05 -5.48
N PRO A 199 -38.72 28.31 -5.94
CA PRO A 199 -39.74 29.30 -5.64
C PRO A 199 -41.03 28.88 -6.36
N GLY A 200 -42.13 28.67 -5.62
CA GLY A 200 -43.47 28.50 -6.20
C GLY A 200 -44.38 27.45 -5.58
N ALA A 201 -43.92 26.56 -4.69
CA ALA A 201 -44.78 25.54 -4.10
C ALA A 201 -45.46 26.05 -2.81
N ARG A 202 -46.73 26.43 -2.92
CA ARG A 202 -47.63 26.73 -1.78
C ARG A 202 -48.15 25.42 -1.19
N THR A 203 -47.68 25.02 -0.01
CA THR A 203 -48.39 24.08 0.89
C THR A 203 -48.06 24.38 2.36
N THR A 204 -49.08 24.22 3.21
CA THR A 204 -49.16 24.59 4.64
C THR A 204 -48.70 23.44 5.56
N SER A 205 -47.40 23.15 5.61
CA SER A 205 -46.86 22.18 6.57
C SER A 205 -45.46 22.58 7.05
N PRO A 206 -45.14 22.44 8.35
CA PRO A 206 -43.95 23.05 8.96
C PRO A 206 -42.65 22.42 8.45
N ALA A 207 -41.60 23.24 8.48
CA ALA A 207 -40.30 23.01 7.88
C ALA A 207 -39.52 21.86 8.52
N ASN A 208 -38.69 21.21 7.68
CA ASN A 208 -37.61 20.26 7.99
C ASN A 208 -38.02 18.82 8.32
N SER A 209 -38.05 17.98 7.27
CA SER A 209 -37.87 16.54 7.41
C SER A 209 -36.81 16.04 6.42
N CYS A 210 -35.59 15.79 6.92
CA CYS A 210 -34.57 15.01 6.23
C CYS A 210 -34.87 13.53 6.44
N GLY A 211 -35.60 12.91 5.51
CA GLY A 211 -35.92 11.48 5.57
C GLY A 211 -34.81 10.60 4.97
N VAL A 212 -34.28 9.66 5.75
CA VAL A 212 -33.41 8.58 5.28
C VAL A 212 -34.26 7.54 4.55
N ARG A 213 -34.14 7.43 3.22
CA ARG A 213 -34.67 6.27 2.50
C ARG A 213 -33.66 5.12 2.60
N ARG A 214 -33.94 4.13 3.44
CA ARG A 214 -33.33 2.81 3.31
C ARG A 214 -33.91 2.15 2.06
N ARG A 215 -33.07 1.82 1.07
CA ARG A 215 -33.46 0.87 0.02
C ARG A 215 -33.14 -0.52 0.55
N SER A 216 -34.17 -1.35 0.61
CA SER A 216 -34.11 -2.82 0.68
C SER A 216 -33.30 -3.40 -0.46
#